data_AF-A0A8J7VQZ6-F1
#
_entry.id   AF-A0A8J7VQZ6-F1
#
_cell.length_a   1.000
_cell.length_b   1.000
_cell.length_c   1.000
_cell.angle_alpha   90.00
_cell.angle_beta   90.00
_cell.angle_gamma   90.00
#
_symmetry.space_group_name_H-M   'P 1'
#
loop_
_entity.id
_entity.type
_entity.pdbx_description
1 polymer ?
#
loop_
_entity_poly.entity_id
_entity_poly.type
_entity_poly.pdbx_seq_one_letter_code
_entity_poly.pdbx_strand_id
1 'polypeptide(L)'
;MTAPIFTTLGCRLNAYETEAMKELAAAAGLESAVVVNTCAVTAEAVRKAKQEIRRLARENPGAAIIVTGCAAQTEPETFAAMPEVTRIVGNTEKMQAQTWAALRAPDLIGTTERVQVDDIMSVRETAGHLIDGFGRHRAYVQIQNGCDHRCTFCIIPFGRGNSRSVPA
;
A
#
# COMPACT_ATOMS: atom_id res chain seq x y z
N MET A 1 -15.64 15.73 -8.48
CA MET A 1 -14.79 15.32 -7.36
C MET A 1 -15.11 13.86 -7.08
N THR A 2 -14.27 12.95 -7.57
CA THR A 2 -14.54 11.50 -7.59
C THR A 2 -13.70 10.83 -6.51
N ALA A 3 -14.32 10.02 -5.65
CA ALA A 3 -13.61 9.31 -4.60
C ALA A 3 -12.51 8.39 -5.16
N PRO A 4 -11.38 8.20 -4.47
CA PRO A 4 -10.34 7.28 -4.91
C PRO A 4 -10.85 5.83 -5.01
N ILE A 5 -10.34 5.10 -5.99
CA ILE A 5 -10.65 3.70 -6.22
C ILE A 5 -9.56 2.86 -5.54
N PHE A 6 -9.96 1.90 -4.70
CA PHE A 6 -9.04 0.99 -4.03
C PHE A 6 -9.23 -0.44 -4.52
N THR A 7 -8.16 -1.05 -5.02
CA THR A 7 -8.11 -2.48 -5.33
C THR A 7 -7.16 -3.18 -4.37
N THR A 8 -7.68 -4.18 -3.65
CA THR A 8 -6.91 -4.96 -2.68
C THR A 8 -6.64 -6.36 -3.22
N LEU A 9 -5.37 -6.74 -3.24
CA LEU A 9 -4.92 -8.08 -3.62
C LEU A 9 -4.22 -8.73 -2.44
N GLY A 10 -4.33 -10.05 -2.30
CA GLY A 10 -3.60 -10.80 -1.28
C GLY A 10 -4.43 -11.20 -0.08
N CYS A 11 -3.99 -10.77 1.11
CA CYS A 11 -4.40 -11.36 2.38
C CYS A 11 -5.36 -10.47 3.20
N ARG A 12 -5.82 -11.01 4.34
CA ARG A 12 -6.67 -10.30 5.30
C ARG A 12 -6.02 -9.03 5.85
N LEU A 13 -4.69 -9.05 6.00
CA LEU A 13 -3.94 -7.89 6.45
C LEU A 13 -3.98 -6.74 5.43
N ASN A 14 -3.85 -7.05 4.14
CA ASN A 14 -4.03 -6.05 3.09
C ASN A 14 -5.45 -5.48 3.10
N ALA A 15 -6.48 -6.29 3.39
CA ALA A 15 -7.85 -5.79 3.51
C ALA A 15 -8.03 -4.82 4.69
N TYR A 16 -7.43 -5.11 5.84
CA TYR A 16 -7.40 -4.18 6.98
C TYR A 16 -6.68 -2.87 6.62
N GLU A 17 -5.47 -2.98 6.06
CA GLU A 17 -4.67 -1.82 5.66
C GLU A 17 -5.41 -0.97 4.63
N THR A 18 -6.17 -1.58 3.70
CA THR A 18 -6.98 -0.83 2.74
C THR A 18 -8.08 -0.01 3.39
N GLU A 19 -8.75 -0.51 4.43
CA GLU A 19 -9.75 0.31 5.14
C GLU A 19 -9.09 1.50 5.84
N ALA A 20 -7.94 1.30 6.49
CA ALA A 20 -7.16 2.39 7.06
C ALA A 20 -6.71 3.41 5.99
N MET A 21 -6.23 2.94 4.83
CA MET A 21 -5.82 3.81 3.73
C MET A 21 -6.99 4.63 3.17
N LYS A 22 -8.21 4.10 3.16
CA LYS A 22 -9.40 4.87 2.74
C LYS A 22 -9.66 6.04 3.68
N GLU A 23 -9.59 5.82 5.00
CA GLU A 23 -9.76 6.88 5.99
C GLU A 23 -8.66 7.94 5.86
N LEU A 24 -7.40 7.52 5.75
CA LEU A 24 -6.26 8.43 5.56
C LEU A 24 -6.36 9.24 4.26
N ALA A 25 -6.73 8.60 3.15
CA ALA A 25 -6.90 9.27 1.86
C ALA A 25 -8.08 10.24 1.85
N ALA A 26 -9.20 9.87 2.49
CA ALA A 26 -10.37 10.73 2.64
C ALA A 26 -10.05 11.95 3.53
N ALA A 27 -9.37 11.74 4.66
CA ALA A 27 -8.93 12.82 5.55
C ALA A 27 -7.93 13.76 4.85
N ALA A 28 -7.08 13.24 3.98
CA ALA A 28 -6.18 14.03 3.15
C ALA A 28 -6.88 14.77 2.00
N GLY A 29 -8.15 14.46 1.70
CA GLY A 29 -8.87 15.02 0.56
C GLY A 29 -8.30 14.56 -0.79
N LEU A 30 -7.74 13.34 -0.86
CA LEU A 30 -7.27 12.76 -2.11
C LEU A 30 -8.48 12.38 -2.99
N GLU A 31 -8.43 12.76 -4.26
CA GLU A 31 -9.50 12.51 -5.22
C GLU A 31 -8.93 11.98 -6.54
N SER A 32 -9.77 11.30 -7.32
CA SER A 32 -9.46 10.86 -8.70
C SER A 32 -8.18 10.04 -8.82
N ALA A 33 -7.86 9.26 -7.79
CA ALA A 33 -6.70 8.38 -7.74
C ALA A 33 -7.13 6.91 -7.70
N VAL A 34 -6.28 6.02 -8.21
CA VAL A 34 -6.43 4.57 -8.11
C VAL A 34 -5.30 4.03 -7.25
N VAL A 35 -5.64 3.34 -6.17
CA VAL A 35 -4.70 2.72 -5.24
C VAL A 35 -4.75 1.20 -5.40
N VAL A 36 -3.62 0.58 -5.73
CA VAL A 36 -3.50 -0.89 -5.85
C VAL A 36 -2.63 -1.43 -4.72
N ASN A 37 -3.23 -2.15 -3.78
CA ASN A 37 -2.55 -2.79 -2.65
C ASN A 37 -2.16 -4.23 -3.02
N THR A 38 -0.86 -4.46 -3.26
CA THR A 38 -0.31 -5.64 -3.90
C THR A 38 0.13 -6.74 -2.91
N CYS A 39 0.26 -7.96 -3.43
CA CYS A 39 0.76 -9.14 -2.71
C CYS A 39 2.02 -9.69 -3.39
N ALA A 40 3.00 -10.10 -2.57
CA ALA A 40 4.28 -10.65 -3.03
C ALA A 40 4.45 -12.16 -2.77
N VAL A 41 3.48 -12.83 -2.13
CA VAL A 41 3.67 -14.20 -1.62
C VAL A 41 3.97 -15.21 -2.73
N THR A 42 3.46 -14.97 -3.94
CA THR A 42 3.76 -15.78 -5.12
C THR A 42 3.99 -14.91 -6.34
N ALA A 43 4.80 -15.39 -7.29
CA ALA A 43 5.01 -14.70 -8.57
C ALA A 43 3.69 -14.50 -9.35
N GLU A 44 2.73 -15.42 -9.20
CA GLU A 44 1.39 -15.27 -9.80
C GLU A 44 0.60 -14.11 -9.16
N ALA A 45 0.74 -13.88 -7.84
CA ALA A 45 0.14 -12.73 -7.18
C ALA A 45 0.72 -11.41 -7.72
N VAL A 46 2.04 -11.35 -7.94
CA VAL A 46 2.71 -10.18 -8.55
C VAL A 46 2.24 -9.99 -10.00
N ARG A 47 2.13 -11.07 -10.78
CA ARG A 47 1.61 -11.03 -12.16
C ARG A 47 0.19 -10.46 -12.21
N LYS A 48 -0.71 -10.94 -11.35
CA LYS A 48 -2.08 -10.43 -11.23
C LYS A 48 -2.11 -8.95 -10.87
N ALA A 49 -1.25 -8.51 -9.94
CA ALA A 49 -1.13 -7.09 -9.61
C ALA A 49 -0.76 -6.23 -10.83
N LYS A 50 0.24 -6.66 -11.62
CA LYS A 50 0.66 -5.93 -12.84
C LYS A 50 -0.44 -5.91 -13.91
N GLN A 51 -1.20 -7.00 -14.06
CA GLN A 51 -2.34 -7.05 -14.98
C GLN A 51 -3.45 -6.09 -14.54
N GLU A 52 -3.75 -6.08 -13.24
CA GLU A 52 -4.78 -5.24 -12.65
C GLU A 52 -4.46 -3.76 -12.75
N ILE A 53 -3.20 -3.36 -12.49
CA ILE A 53 -2.73 -1.98 -12.71
C ILE A 53 -3.00 -1.53 -14.14
N ARG A 54 -2.62 -2.33 -15.14
CA ARG A 54 -2.84 -2.01 -16.55
C ARG A 54 -4.32 -1.91 -16.92
N ARG A 55 -5.15 -2.78 -16.33
CA ARG A 55 -6.60 -2.76 -16.53
C ARG A 55 -7.19 -1.46 -15.99
N LEU A 56 -6.88 -1.12 -14.74
CA LEU A 56 -7.37 0.08 -14.07
C LEU A 56 -6.89 1.37 -14.75
N ALA A 57 -5.65 1.41 -15.24
CA ALA A 57 -5.13 2.55 -15.98
C ALA A 57 -5.88 2.80 -17.30
N ARG A 58 -6.31 1.72 -18.01
CA ARG A 58 -7.14 1.85 -19.21
C ARG A 58 -8.57 2.30 -18.89
N GLU A 59 -9.13 1.82 -17.78
CA GLU A 59 -10.51 2.15 -17.37
C GLU A 59 -10.63 3.56 -16.78
N ASN A 60 -9.53 4.10 -16.24
CA ASN A 60 -9.49 5.40 -15.56
C ASN A 60 -8.40 6.30 -16.18
N PRO A 61 -8.57 6.71 -17.46
CA PRO A 61 -7.58 7.55 -18.12
C PRO A 61 -7.37 8.87 -17.37
N GLY A 62 -6.12 9.23 -17.11
CA GLY A 62 -5.74 10.45 -16.40
C GLY A 62 -5.79 10.37 -14.88
N ALA A 63 -6.28 9.27 -14.30
CA ALA A 63 -6.21 9.05 -12.85
C ALA A 63 -4.76 8.70 -12.43
N ALA A 64 -4.32 9.25 -11.29
CA ALA A 64 -3.03 8.87 -10.73
C ALA A 64 -3.08 7.44 -10.19
N ILE A 65 -2.17 6.58 -10.63
CA ILE A 65 -2.07 5.19 -10.16
C ILE A 65 -1.00 5.10 -9.06
N ILE A 66 -1.44 4.82 -7.85
CA ILE A 66 -0.59 4.62 -6.67
C ILE A 66 -0.51 3.12 -6.40
N VAL A 67 0.71 2.57 -6.36
CA VAL A 67 0.94 1.16 -6.08
C VAL A 67 1.58 1.01 -4.71
N THR A 68 1.03 0.13 -3.90
CA THR A 68 1.53 -0.15 -2.54
C THR A 68 1.42 -1.63 -2.21
N GLY A 69 1.73 -2.05 -0.98
CA GLY A 69 1.66 -3.44 -0.54
C GLY A 69 3.00 -4.17 -0.62
N CYS A 70 2.98 -5.48 -0.31
CA CYS A 70 4.23 -6.24 -0.17
C CYS A 70 5.06 -6.28 -1.45
N ALA A 71 4.45 -6.36 -2.64
CA ALA A 71 5.22 -6.43 -3.88
C ALA A 71 5.85 -5.07 -4.21
N ALA A 72 5.14 -3.98 -3.94
CA ALA A 72 5.67 -2.63 -4.06
C ALA A 72 6.87 -2.38 -3.12
N GLN A 73 6.82 -2.96 -1.91
CA GLN A 73 7.93 -2.90 -0.95
C GLN A 73 9.14 -3.70 -1.40
N THR A 74 8.95 -4.93 -1.88
CA THR A 74 10.06 -5.86 -2.15
C THR A 74 10.68 -5.69 -3.54
N GLU A 75 9.89 -5.20 -4.50
CA GLU A 75 10.28 -5.05 -5.89
C GLU A 75 9.86 -3.68 -6.46
N PRO A 76 10.25 -2.54 -5.83
CA PRO A 76 9.79 -1.21 -6.24
C PRO A 76 10.13 -0.90 -7.70
N GLU A 77 11.34 -1.29 -8.15
CA GLU A 77 11.81 -1.06 -9.53
C GLU A 77 10.92 -1.74 -10.58
N THR A 78 10.36 -2.91 -10.25
CA THR A 78 9.45 -3.65 -11.15
C THR A 78 8.20 -2.82 -11.46
N PHE A 79 7.72 -2.06 -10.50
CA PHE A 79 6.56 -1.18 -10.65
C PHE A 79 6.96 0.21 -11.17
N ALA A 80 8.18 0.69 -10.88
CA ALA A 80 8.68 1.96 -11.38
C ALA A 80 8.88 1.91 -12.91
N ALA A 81 9.26 0.74 -13.43
CA ALA A 81 9.36 0.47 -14.86
C ALA A 81 8.00 0.42 -15.58
N MET A 82 6.87 0.41 -14.86
CA MET A 82 5.54 0.43 -15.48
C MET A 82 5.13 1.87 -15.79
N PRO A 83 4.89 2.26 -17.05
CA PRO A 83 4.53 3.63 -17.40
C PRO A 83 3.18 4.06 -16.80
N GLU A 84 2.30 3.11 -16.48
CA GLU A 84 1.00 3.37 -15.88
C GLU A 84 1.09 3.82 -14.42
N VAL A 85 2.19 3.56 -13.72
CA VAL A 85 2.33 3.79 -12.27
C VAL A 85 2.82 5.21 -12.00
N THR A 86 2.02 6.01 -11.31
CA THR A 86 2.37 7.40 -10.96
C THR A 86 3.25 7.46 -9.72
N ARG A 87 2.94 6.66 -8.68
CA ARG A 87 3.66 6.64 -7.40
C ARG A 87 3.72 5.23 -6.82
N ILE A 88 4.80 4.94 -6.10
CA ILE A 88 5.01 3.70 -5.36
C ILE A 88 5.20 4.06 -3.90
N VAL A 89 4.40 3.44 -3.02
CA VAL A 89 4.39 3.73 -1.59
C VAL A 89 4.64 2.43 -0.84
N GLY A 90 5.64 2.42 0.04
CA GLY A 90 5.99 1.26 0.86
C GLY A 90 4.94 0.95 1.93
N ASN A 91 5.17 -0.14 2.65
CA ASN A 91 4.21 -0.67 3.62
C ASN A 91 4.12 0.17 4.90
N THR A 92 5.16 0.92 5.25
CA THR A 92 5.15 1.82 6.41
C THR A 92 4.50 3.13 6.05
N GLU A 93 4.86 3.68 4.91
CA GLU A 93 4.50 4.99 4.39
C GLU A 93 3.00 5.05 4.10
N LYS A 94 2.40 3.98 3.58
CA LYS A 94 0.96 3.92 3.31
C LYS A 94 0.09 4.08 4.57
N MET A 95 0.67 3.84 5.74
CA MET A 95 -0.02 3.96 7.03
C MET A 95 0.21 5.33 7.69
N GLN A 96 0.86 6.28 7.00
CA GLN A 96 1.14 7.64 7.50
C GLN A 96 0.23 8.66 6.80
N ALA A 97 -0.41 9.54 7.57
CA ALA A 97 -1.29 10.58 7.03
C ALA A 97 -0.56 11.56 6.08
N GLN A 98 0.71 11.85 6.38
CA GLN A 98 1.55 12.76 5.62
C GLN A 98 1.78 12.27 4.19
N THR A 99 1.90 10.95 3.98
CA THR A 99 2.03 10.34 2.66
C THR A 99 0.82 10.70 1.78
N TRP A 100 -0.39 10.54 2.31
CA TRP A 100 -1.62 10.85 1.58
C TRP A 100 -1.80 12.35 1.33
N ALA A 101 -1.42 13.19 2.30
CA ALA A 101 -1.42 14.64 2.13
C ALA A 101 -0.45 15.10 1.03
N ALA A 102 0.73 14.49 0.94
CA ALA A 102 1.70 14.77 -0.11
C ALA A 102 1.22 14.34 -1.50
N LEU A 103 0.46 13.24 -1.59
CA LEU A 103 -0.12 12.74 -2.85
C LEU A 103 -1.25 13.63 -3.40
N ARG A 104 -1.86 14.49 -2.57
CA ARG A 104 -2.87 15.46 -3.03
C ARG A 104 -2.25 16.62 -3.81
N ALA A 105 -1.05 17.05 -3.46
CA ALA A 105 -0.44 18.26 -4.03
C ALA A 105 0.07 17.98 -5.46
N PRO A 106 -0.50 18.61 -6.51
CA PRO A 106 -0.02 18.42 -7.88
C PRO A 106 1.38 19.02 -8.09
N ASP A 107 1.72 20.04 -7.30
CA ASP A 107 2.91 20.87 -7.44
C ASP A 107 3.47 21.23 -6.07
N LEU A 108 4.41 20.45 -5.57
CA LEU A 108 5.42 20.98 -4.67
C LEU A 108 6.73 21.04 -5.44
N ILE A 109 7.33 22.21 -5.36
CA ILE A 109 8.61 22.61 -5.93
C ILE A 109 9.68 21.62 -5.43
N GLY A 110 9.92 20.58 -6.22
CA GLY A 110 10.78 19.45 -5.86
C GLY A 110 10.13 18.15 -6.33
N THR A 111 10.82 17.44 -7.22
CA THR A 111 10.50 16.07 -7.63
C THR A 111 10.14 15.23 -6.41
N THR A 112 8.85 15.06 -6.11
CA THR A 112 8.42 14.05 -5.15
C THR A 112 8.81 12.72 -5.76
N GLU A 113 9.68 12.00 -5.04
CA GLU A 113 10.29 10.78 -5.53
C GLU A 113 9.19 9.80 -5.96
N ARG A 114 9.32 9.26 -7.16
CA ARG A 114 8.31 8.33 -7.71
C ARG A 114 8.17 7.09 -6.83
N VAL A 115 9.26 6.72 -6.16
CA VAL A 115 9.38 5.59 -5.25
C VAL A 115 9.59 6.13 -3.84
N GLN A 116 8.60 5.93 -2.96
CA GLN A 116 8.67 6.27 -1.55
C GLN A 116 8.58 4.97 -0.75
N VAL A 117 9.71 4.28 -0.62
CA VAL A 117 9.81 2.96 0.01
C VAL A 117 11.06 2.94 0.89
N ASP A 118 10.89 3.08 2.20
CA ASP A 118 12.00 3.03 3.15
C ASP A 118 12.36 1.58 3.53
N ASP A 119 13.49 1.43 4.23
CA ASP A 119 13.93 0.14 4.76
C ASP A 119 12.95 -0.40 5.80
N ILE A 120 12.15 -1.39 5.39
CA ILE A 120 11.16 -2.06 6.24
C ILE A 120 11.78 -2.76 7.46
N MET A 121 13.08 -3.09 7.42
CA MET A 121 13.78 -3.74 8.54
C MET A 121 14.11 -2.76 9.67
N SER A 122 14.16 -1.46 9.37
CA SER A 122 14.40 -0.39 10.34
C SER A 122 13.17 -0.07 11.20
N VAL A 123 11.97 -0.52 10.77
CA VAL A 123 10.69 -0.21 11.40
C VAL A 123 10.56 -0.95 12.74
N ARG A 124 10.28 -0.19 13.80
CA ARG A 124 10.19 -0.70 15.18
C ARG A 124 8.78 -0.77 15.74
N GLU A 125 7.86 0.03 15.20
CA GLU A 125 6.48 0.12 15.69
C GLU A 125 5.49 -0.18 14.57
N THR A 126 4.27 -0.56 14.95
CA THR A 126 3.15 -0.69 14.00
C THR A 126 2.28 0.55 14.15
N ALA A 127 1.74 1.07 13.05
CA ALA A 127 0.69 2.07 13.13
C ALA A 127 -0.46 1.53 14.00
N GLY A 128 -0.99 2.37 14.89
CA GLY A 128 -2.07 1.98 15.80
C GLY A 128 -3.33 1.52 15.06
N HIS A 129 -4.38 1.19 15.81
CA HIS A 129 -5.69 0.94 15.20
C HIS A 129 -6.23 2.24 14.58
N LEU A 130 -6.07 2.35 13.26
CA LEU A 130 -6.41 3.53 12.45
C LEU A 130 -7.81 3.46 11.85
N ILE A 131 -8.69 2.60 12.38
CA ILE A 131 -10.05 2.44 11.86
C ILE A 131 -11.05 2.33 13.01
N ASP A 132 -12.16 3.06 12.90
CA ASP A 132 -13.26 2.99 13.87
C ASP A 132 -14.21 1.81 13.58
N GLY A 133 -14.17 1.22 12.37
CA GLY A 133 -14.94 0.02 12.04
C GLY A 133 -14.89 -0.42 10.57
N PHE A 134 -15.42 -1.62 10.30
CA PHE A 134 -15.68 -2.10 8.94
C PHE A 134 -17.17 -1.98 8.63
N GLY A 135 -17.54 -1.50 7.45
CA GLY A 135 -18.94 -1.50 6.96
C GLY A 135 -19.53 -2.88 6.66
N ARG A 136 -18.97 -3.97 7.21
CA ARG A 136 -19.36 -5.36 6.99
C ARG A 136 -19.62 -6.06 8.33
N HIS A 137 -20.39 -7.15 8.31
CA HIS A 137 -20.66 -7.99 9.50
C HIS A 137 -19.42 -8.67 10.12
N ARG A 138 -18.24 -8.55 9.51
CA ARG A 138 -16.97 -9.09 10.00
C ARG A 138 -15.86 -8.07 9.80
N ALA A 139 -15.07 -7.85 10.84
CA ALA A 139 -13.91 -6.98 10.86
C ALA A 139 -12.62 -7.80 11.02
N TYR A 140 -11.51 -7.30 10.47
CA TYR A 140 -10.18 -7.83 10.77
C TYR A 140 -9.48 -6.88 11.73
N VAL A 141 -8.83 -7.43 12.75
CA VAL A 141 -8.00 -6.66 13.68
C VAL A 141 -6.55 -7.10 13.49
N GLN A 142 -5.70 -6.14 13.17
CA GLN A 142 -4.26 -6.39 13.10
C GLN A 142 -3.69 -6.50 14.51
N ILE A 143 -3.28 -7.69 14.93
CA ILE A 143 -2.58 -7.87 16.22
C ILE A 143 -1.06 -7.88 16.07
N GLN A 144 -0.56 -8.07 14.86
CA GLN A 144 0.88 -8.14 14.55
C GLN A 144 1.15 -7.76 13.09
N ASN A 145 2.31 -7.19 12.82
CA ASN A 145 2.91 -7.06 11.49
C ASN A 145 4.31 -7.67 11.46
N GLY A 146 4.78 -8.06 10.28
CA GLY A 146 6.11 -8.65 10.11
C GLY A 146 6.29 -10.05 10.74
N CYS A 147 7.49 -10.59 10.58
CA CYS A 147 7.84 -11.94 11.06
C CYS A 147 9.35 -12.06 11.30
N ASP A 148 9.75 -12.64 12.43
CA ASP A 148 11.17 -12.92 12.75
C ASP A 148 11.64 -14.27 12.24
N HIS A 149 10.71 -15.13 11.82
CA HIS A 149 11.08 -16.44 11.30
C HIS A 149 11.65 -16.32 9.88
N ARG A 150 12.82 -16.92 9.65
CA ARG A 150 13.58 -16.84 8.41
C ARG A 150 13.45 -18.13 7.58
N CYS A 151 12.22 -18.48 7.23
CA CYS A 151 11.98 -19.53 6.23
C CYS A 151 12.69 -19.17 4.93
N THR A 152 13.45 -20.11 4.36
CA THR A 152 14.21 -19.91 3.11
C THR A 152 13.34 -19.51 1.91
N PHE A 153 12.05 -19.83 1.94
CA PHE A 153 11.09 -19.52 0.88
C PHE A 153 10.23 -18.27 1.15
N CYS A 154 10.29 -17.69 2.35
CA CYS A 154 9.30 -16.70 2.76
C CYS A 154 9.79 -15.27 2.51
N ILE A 155 9.04 -14.52 1.70
CA ILE A 155 9.33 -13.12 1.38
C ILE A 155 8.89 -12.13 2.48
N ILE A 156 8.09 -12.57 3.45
CA ILE A 156 7.41 -11.69 4.41
C ILE A 156 8.37 -10.79 5.22
N PRO A 157 9.54 -11.27 5.71
CA PRO A 157 10.49 -10.38 6.40
C PRO A 157 10.91 -9.17 5.55
N PHE A 158 11.06 -9.34 4.24
CA PHE A 158 11.47 -8.27 3.32
C PHE A 158 10.31 -7.38 2.87
N GLY A 159 9.07 -7.88 2.96
CA GLY A 159 7.89 -7.09 2.64
C GLY A 159 7.30 -6.36 3.85
N ARG A 160 7.48 -6.89 5.07
CA ARG A 160 6.79 -6.40 6.28
C ARG A 160 7.73 -6.17 7.47
N GLY A 161 9.01 -6.49 7.35
CA GLY A 161 10.02 -6.28 8.40
C GLY A 161 9.96 -7.34 9.50
N ASN A 162 10.69 -7.05 10.58
CA ASN A 162 10.69 -7.86 11.81
C ASN A 162 9.31 -7.92 12.47
N SER A 163 9.11 -8.91 13.34
CA SER A 163 7.86 -9.05 14.08
C SER A 163 7.60 -7.84 14.96
N ARG A 164 6.39 -7.27 14.86
CA ARG A 164 5.92 -6.16 15.68
C ARG A 164 4.48 -6.39 16.08
N SER A 165 4.21 -6.49 17.37
CA SER A 165 2.84 -6.56 17.89
C SER A 165 2.23 -5.17 17.95
N VAL A 166 0.91 -5.07 17.79
CA VAL A 166 0.18 -3.84 18.08
C VAL A 166 -0.10 -3.83 19.58
N PRO A 167 0.34 -2.80 20.34
CA PRO A 167 -0.01 -2.67 21.76
C PRO A 167 -1.53 -2.59 21.94
N ALA A 168 -2.01 -3.12 23.06
CA ALA A 168 -3.42 -3.03 23.45
C ALA A 168 -3.80 -1.60 23.87
#